data_AF-Q17GB6-F1
#
_entry.id   AF-Q17GB6-F1
#
_cell.length_a   1.000
_cell.length_b   1.000
_cell.length_c   1.000
_cell.angle_alpha   90.00
_cell.angle_beta   90.00
_cell.angle_gamma   90.00
#
_symmetry.space_group_name_H-M   'P 1'
#
loop_
_entity.id
_entity.type
_entity.pdbx_description
1 polymer ?
#
loop_
_entity_poly.entity_id
_entity_poly.type
_entity_poly.pdbx_seq_one_letter_code
_entity_poly.pdbx_strand_id
1 'polypeptide(L)'
;LLFHRAILMSGSALAPWSLVGEPAKFAAYVSHHVNCSPDLPHQMLLKCLRDKPLSDIMSTPVRAPDFGNAFGPSVDGVVIGKFYTCTVGKIGSQMDGSHYSDYSVPSAPKPSAHLHNTLNTINAILLRKLAINKLSKYDMLVGVTRAEAYFVFNSEDVQYGIEADRRSKILKNYVKSTYSYHLNEILATIVNEYTDWERPIQHPINIRDETLEALSDARIVAPAVQTVDLHSADHRNSFLYVFDYQTKFGDFPQ
;
A
#
# COMPACT_ATOMS: atom_id res chain seq x y z
N LEU A 1 -18.48 -1.82 -21.78
CA LEU A 1 -17.22 -1.88 -21.00
C LEU A 1 -16.55 -0.52 -21.13
N LEU A 2 -15.99 0.04 -20.06
CA LEU A 2 -15.34 1.36 -20.10
C LEU A 2 -13.93 1.31 -20.71
N PHE A 3 -13.27 0.16 -20.64
CA PHE A 3 -11.96 -0.13 -21.23
C PHE A 3 -11.85 -1.63 -21.52
N HIS A 4 -10.79 -2.03 -22.22
CA HIS A 4 -10.58 -3.42 -22.67
C HIS A 4 -9.25 -4.02 -22.21
N ARG A 5 -8.26 -3.17 -21.92
CA ARG A 5 -6.90 -3.56 -21.54
C ARG A 5 -6.36 -2.61 -20.49
N ALA A 6 -5.43 -3.10 -19.68
CA ALA A 6 -4.72 -2.32 -18.68
C ALA A 6 -3.20 -2.48 -18.82
N ILE A 7 -2.47 -1.39 -18.64
CA ILE A 7 -1.01 -1.39 -18.51
C ILE A 7 -0.67 -0.84 -17.13
N LEU A 8 0.06 -1.62 -16.34
CA LEU A 8 0.51 -1.25 -15.00
C LEU A 8 2.03 -1.09 -15.03
N MET A 9 2.51 0.11 -14.71
CA MET A 9 3.93 0.43 -14.69
C MET A 9 4.35 0.72 -13.25
N SER A 10 5.28 -0.07 -12.71
CA SER A 10 5.87 0.11 -11.38
C SER A 10 4.82 0.27 -10.26
N GLY A 11 3.76 -0.53 -10.30
CA GLY A 11 2.67 -0.39 -9.35
C GLY A 11 1.70 -1.57 -9.34
N SER A 12 1.14 -1.84 -8.15
CA SER A 12 0.12 -2.85 -7.94
C SER A 12 -0.82 -2.44 -6.81
N ALA A 13 -2.10 -2.83 -6.93
CA ALA A 13 -3.09 -2.71 -5.86
C ALA A 13 -2.83 -3.67 -4.67
N LEU A 14 -1.87 -4.60 -4.80
CA LEU A 14 -1.43 -5.48 -3.71
C LEU A 14 -0.23 -4.89 -2.95
N ALA A 15 0.34 -3.79 -3.41
CA ALA A 15 1.46 -3.15 -2.74
C ALA A 15 1.03 -2.61 -1.37
N PRO A 16 1.90 -2.66 -0.33
CA PRO A 16 1.54 -2.30 1.03
C PRO A 16 1.14 -0.82 1.20
N TRP A 17 1.58 0.04 0.27
CA TRP A 17 1.28 1.48 0.25
C TRP A 17 0.01 1.83 -0.56
N SER A 18 -0.62 0.87 -1.25
CA SER A 18 -1.73 1.12 -2.18
C SER A 18 -3.05 1.55 -1.50
N LEU A 19 -3.24 1.17 -0.23
CA LEU A 19 -4.41 1.51 0.57
C LEU A 19 -3.99 2.31 1.82
N VAL A 20 -4.82 3.28 2.19
CA VAL A 20 -4.65 4.05 3.43
C VAL A 20 -5.21 3.27 4.61
N GLY A 21 -4.39 3.06 5.64
CA GLY A 21 -4.80 2.31 6.84
C GLY A 21 -5.75 3.06 7.79
N GLU A 22 -5.52 4.36 8.01
CA GLU A 22 -6.29 5.19 8.96
C GLU A 22 -6.87 6.47 8.29
N PRO A 23 -7.71 6.37 7.25
CA PRO A 23 -8.19 7.54 6.51
C PRO A 23 -9.01 8.52 7.37
N ALA A 24 -9.80 7.99 8.33
CA ALA A 24 -10.61 8.80 9.24
C ALA A 24 -9.76 9.68 10.17
N LYS A 25 -8.59 9.18 10.59
CA LYS A 25 -7.66 9.92 11.46
C LYS A 25 -7.08 11.14 10.74
N PHE A 26 -6.64 10.96 9.49
CA PHE A 26 -6.13 12.06 8.68
C PHE A 26 -7.25 13.06 8.32
N ALA A 27 -8.46 12.58 8.04
CA ALA A 27 -9.61 13.45 7.82
C ALA A 27 -9.97 14.28 9.06
N ALA A 28 -9.93 13.70 10.26
CA ALA A 28 -10.16 14.42 11.51
C ALA A 28 -9.08 15.47 11.78
N TYR A 29 -7.81 15.17 11.46
CA TYR A 29 -6.71 16.12 11.59
C TYR A 29 -6.89 17.36 10.70
N VAL A 30 -7.26 17.15 9.44
CA VAL A 30 -7.61 18.23 8.50
C VAL A 30 -8.81 19.03 9.03
N SER A 31 -9.85 18.34 9.50
CA SER A 31 -11.06 18.97 10.02
C SER A 31 -10.76 19.90 11.19
N HIS A 32 -9.96 19.43 12.16
CA HIS A 32 -9.52 20.26 13.28
C HIS A 32 -8.72 21.49 12.83
N HIS A 33 -7.81 21.34 11.87
CA HIS A 33 -6.98 22.44 11.39
C HIS A 33 -7.80 23.57 10.74
N VAL A 34 -8.85 23.22 10.00
CA VAL A 34 -9.71 24.22 9.32
C VAL A 34 -10.90 24.68 10.17
N ASN A 35 -10.91 24.38 11.47
CA ASN A 35 -11.99 24.69 12.41
C ASN A 35 -13.34 24.06 12.02
N CYS A 36 -13.34 22.84 11.50
CA CYS A 36 -14.52 22.00 11.36
C CYS A 36 -14.50 20.91 12.45
N SER A 37 -15.51 20.88 13.32
CA SER A 37 -15.55 19.86 14.39
C SER A 37 -15.78 18.46 13.80
N PRO A 38 -14.90 17.48 14.06
CA PRO A 38 -15.04 16.12 13.55
C PRO A 38 -16.19 15.35 14.22
N ASP A 39 -16.71 15.83 15.36
CA ASP A 39 -17.84 15.23 16.05
C ASP A 39 -19.18 15.56 15.38
N LEU A 40 -19.19 16.47 14.39
CA LEU A 40 -20.38 16.79 13.62
C LEU A 40 -20.90 15.56 12.87
N PRO A 41 -22.23 15.46 12.67
CA PRO A 41 -22.79 14.47 11.76
C PRO A 41 -22.12 14.55 10.39
N HIS A 42 -21.88 13.40 9.75
CA HIS A 42 -21.08 13.29 8.54
C HIS A 42 -21.46 14.30 7.45
N GLN A 43 -22.77 14.52 7.21
CA GLN A 43 -23.25 15.49 6.23
C GLN A 43 -22.87 16.94 6.56
N MET A 44 -22.94 17.33 7.84
CA MET A 44 -22.60 18.68 8.28
C MET A 44 -21.09 18.92 8.27
N LEU A 45 -20.30 17.90 8.65
CA LEU A 45 -18.84 17.94 8.54
C LEU A 45 -18.42 18.16 7.08
N LEU A 46 -18.96 17.38 6.15
CA LEU A 46 -18.64 17.53 4.73
C LEU A 46 -19.09 18.88 4.16
N LYS A 47 -20.21 19.43 4.63
CA LYS A 47 -20.62 20.79 4.25
C LYS A 47 -19.60 21.82 4.74
N CYS A 48 -19.21 21.76 6.01
CA CYS A 48 -18.20 22.65 6.59
C CYS A 48 -16.89 22.60 5.79
N LEU A 49 -16.39 21.40 5.48
CA LEU A 49 -15.15 21.22 4.71
C LEU A 49 -15.25 21.78 3.28
N ARG A 50 -16.41 21.65 2.62
CA ARG A 50 -16.63 22.21 1.28
C ARG A 50 -16.68 23.74 1.26
N ASP A 51 -17.09 24.35 2.37
CA ASP A 51 -17.16 25.80 2.51
C ASP A 51 -15.80 26.44 2.83
N LYS A 52 -14.77 25.64 3.14
CA LYS A 52 -13.41 26.13 3.40
C LYS A 52 -12.63 26.32 2.10
N PRO A 53 -11.80 27.37 2.00
CA PRO A 53 -10.95 27.54 0.83
C PRO A 53 -9.92 26.41 0.76
N LEU A 54 -9.60 25.97 -0.46
CA LEU A 54 -8.67 24.87 -0.70
C LEU A 54 -7.28 25.14 -0.08
N SER A 55 -6.84 26.41 -0.06
CA SER A 55 -5.58 26.81 0.56
C SER A 55 -5.50 26.40 2.03
N ASP A 56 -6.59 26.53 2.78
CA ASP A 56 -6.59 26.24 4.22
C ASP A 56 -6.51 24.74 4.46
N ILE A 57 -7.21 23.95 3.64
CA ILE A 57 -7.16 22.48 3.67
C ILE A 57 -5.75 22.00 3.31
N MET A 58 -5.15 22.56 2.26
CA MET A 58 -3.80 22.18 1.83
C MET A 58 -2.70 22.66 2.80
N SER A 59 -2.99 23.67 3.64
CA SER A 59 -2.06 24.16 4.66
C SER A 59 -1.96 23.25 5.89
N THR A 60 -2.83 22.24 6.02
CA THR A 60 -2.79 21.32 7.17
C THR A 60 -1.45 20.56 7.20
N PRO A 61 -0.70 20.58 8.32
CA PRO A 61 0.59 19.91 8.43
C PRO A 61 0.42 18.39 8.61
N VAL A 62 0.01 17.69 7.55
CA VAL A 62 -0.18 16.24 7.56
C VAL A 62 1.15 15.53 7.33
N ARG A 63 1.60 14.74 8.32
CA ARG A 63 2.73 13.83 8.15
C ARG A 63 2.25 12.45 7.72
N ALA A 64 2.66 12.02 6.52
CA ALA A 64 2.42 10.67 6.06
C ALA A 64 3.18 9.64 6.91
N PRO A 65 2.62 8.43 7.11
CA PRO A 65 3.33 7.35 7.76
C PRO A 65 4.53 6.91 6.91
N ASP A 66 5.60 6.45 7.55
CA ASP A 66 6.78 5.94 6.84
C ASP A 66 6.35 4.80 5.90
N PHE A 67 6.79 4.84 4.63
CA PHE A 67 6.43 3.85 3.60
C PHE A 67 4.93 3.72 3.27
N GLY A 68 4.09 4.67 3.71
CA GLY A 68 2.65 4.69 3.41
C GLY A 68 2.16 6.07 2.98
N ASN A 69 0.85 6.15 2.75
CA ASN A 69 0.20 7.38 2.31
C ASN A 69 -0.78 7.89 3.38
N ALA A 70 -0.83 9.20 3.59
CA ALA A 70 -1.84 9.82 4.46
C ALA A 70 -3.21 9.89 3.77
N PHE A 71 -3.21 10.21 2.47
CA PHE A 71 -4.42 10.28 1.63
C PHE A 71 -4.23 9.43 0.39
N GLY A 72 -5.29 8.75 -0.02
CA GLY A 72 -5.25 7.77 -1.10
C GLY A 72 -6.47 6.86 -1.06
N PRO A 73 -6.47 5.78 -1.86
CA PRO A 73 -7.56 4.81 -1.88
C PRO A 73 -7.79 4.20 -0.49
N SER A 74 -9.04 4.00 -0.13
CA SER A 74 -9.44 3.37 1.14
C SER A 74 -10.64 2.46 0.93
N VAL A 75 -10.83 1.50 1.82
CA VAL A 75 -11.95 0.55 1.75
C VAL A 75 -13.23 1.23 2.22
N ASP A 76 -13.98 1.79 1.27
CA ASP A 76 -15.19 2.59 1.51
C ASP A 76 -16.48 1.75 1.57
N GLY A 77 -16.50 0.58 0.95
CA GLY A 77 -17.68 -0.27 0.81
C GLY A 77 -18.50 0.00 -0.46
N VAL A 78 -18.15 1.02 -1.26
CA VAL A 78 -18.87 1.44 -2.48
C VAL A 78 -18.02 1.17 -3.71
N VAL A 79 -16.87 1.83 -3.81
CA VAL A 79 -15.91 1.63 -4.90
C VAL A 79 -14.98 0.46 -4.59
N ILE A 80 -14.50 0.41 -3.35
CA ILE A 80 -13.65 -0.65 -2.80
C ILE A 80 -14.42 -1.32 -1.66
N GLY A 81 -15.04 -2.47 -1.96
CA GLY A 81 -15.95 -3.17 -1.04
C GLY A 81 -15.32 -3.55 0.31
N LYS A 82 -16.11 -3.51 1.39
CA LYS A 82 -15.76 -4.08 2.71
C LYS A 82 -16.11 -5.57 2.71
N PHE A 83 -15.12 -6.44 2.86
CA PHE A 83 -15.29 -7.88 2.62
C PHE A 83 -15.59 -8.69 3.90
N TYR A 84 -16.59 -8.27 4.68
CA TYR A 84 -17.17 -9.12 5.73
C TYR A 84 -18.48 -9.74 5.29
N THR A 85 -18.42 -10.78 4.46
CA THR A 85 -19.38 -11.90 4.55
C THR A 85 -18.67 -13.17 4.07
N CYS A 86 -17.68 -13.64 4.82
CA CYS A 86 -17.41 -15.07 4.82
C CYS A 86 -18.41 -15.70 5.80
N THR A 87 -19.62 -16.02 5.33
CA THR A 87 -20.56 -16.87 6.06
C THR A 87 -19.95 -18.25 6.14
N VAL A 88 -19.23 -18.52 7.22
CA VAL A 88 -18.94 -19.89 7.64
C VAL A 88 -20.29 -20.52 8.01
N GLY A 89 -20.85 -21.26 7.06
CA GLY A 89 -21.97 -22.18 7.26
C GLY A 89 -23.35 -21.53 7.36
N LYS A 90 -24.10 -21.57 6.24
CA LYS A 90 -25.48 -22.07 6.22
C LYS A 90 -25.92 -22.28 4.76
N ILE A 91 -26.15 -23.55 4.44
CA ILE A 91 -26.85 -24.02 3.25
C ILE A 91 -28.35 -23.72 3.46
N GLY A 92 -29.01 -23.13 2.45
CA GLY A 92 -30.45 -22.78 2.41
C GLY A 92 -30.75 -21.41 3.03
N SER A 93 -31.52 -20.49 2.46
CA SER A 93 -32.57 -20.54 1.45
C SER A 93 -32.87 -19.11 0.93
N GLN A 94 -33.25 -18.99 -0.35
CA GLN A 94 -34.14 -18.01 -1.02
C GLN A 94 -34.39 -16.58 -0.44
N MET A 95 -34.26 -15.60 -1.36
CA MET A 95 -35.08 -14.39 -1.65
C MET A 95 -35.59 -13.55 -0.45
N ASP A 96 -35.47 -12.22 -0.41
CA ASP A 96 -36.14 -11.26 -1.31
C ASP A 96 -35.82 -9.81 -0.87
N GLY A 97 -36.10 -8.81 -1.72
CA GLY A 97 -36.62 -7.51 -1.29
C GLY A 97 -35.68 -6.41 -0.77
N SER A 98 -35.75 -5.26 -1.45
CA SER A 98 -35.27 -3.92 -1.07
C SER A 98 -35.66 -3.46 0.35
N HIS A 99 -34.73 -2.82 1.07
CA HIS A 99 -35.08 -1.83 2.10
C HIS A 99 -33.96 -0.79 2.29
N TYR A 100 -34.28 0.47 1.97
CA TYR A 100 -33.50 1.66 2.31
C TYR A 100 -33.97 2.10 3.70
N SER A 101 -33.19 1.86 4.75
CA SER A 101 -33.49 2.36 6.09
C SER A 101 -32.24 2.47 6.94
N ASP A 102 -31.93 3.72 7.26
CA ASP A 102 -31.61 4.26 8.58
C ASP A 102 -30.65 3.45 9.47
N TYR A 103 -29.43 3.97 9.65
CA TYR A 103 -28.52 3.50 10.69
C TYR A 103 -28.29 4.60 11.73
N SER A 104 -29.10 4.54 12.78
CA SER A 104 -28.65 4.90 14.13
C SER A 104 -27.53 3.94 14.54
N VAL A 105 -26.35 4.49 14.80
CA VAL A 105 -25.16 3.72 15.22
C VAL A 105 -25.25 3.47 16.73
N PRO A 106 -25.33 2.22 17.21
CA PRO A 106 -25.09 1.94 18.62
C PRO A 106 -23.62 2.18 18.91
N SER A 107 -23.32 2.85 20.01
CA SER A 107 -21.96 3.15 20.49
C SER A 107 -21.04 1.93 20.40
N ALA A 108 -20.12 1.95 19.44
CA ALA A 108 -19.11 0.92 19.28
C ALA A 108 -18.14 0.93 20.48
N PRO A 109 -17.76 -0.24 21.04
CA PRO A 109 -16.63 -0.29 21.95
C PRO A 109 -15.37 0.13 21.18
N LYS A 110 -14.49 0.91 21.82
CA LYS A 110 -13.21 1.34 21.23
C LYS A 110 -12.47 0.13 20.67
N PRO A 111 -12.20 0.05 19.35
CA PRO A 111 -11.43 -1.05 18.82
C PRO A 111 -10.00 -0.95 19.34
N SER A 112 -9.52 -2.03 19.94
CA SER A 112 -8.11 -2.15 20.31
C SER A 112 -7.26 -2.12 19.04
N ALA A 113 -6.13 -1.41 19.08
CA ALA A 113 -5.19 -1.27 17.96
C ALA A 113 -4.69 -2.62 17.37
N HIS A 114 -4.95 -3.73 18.06
CA HIS A 114 -4.58 -5.07 17.63
C HIS A 114 -5.51 -5.72 16.59
N LEU A 115 -6.78 -5.31 16.48
CA LEU A 115 -7.71 -5.95 15.53
C LEU A 115 -7.58 -5.38 14.11
N HIS A 116 -7.10 -4.14 13.96
CA HIS A 116 -7.08 -3.42 12.68
C HIS A 116 -6.03 -3.96 11.69
N ASN A 117 -4.94 -4.56 12.17
CA ASN A 117 -3.83 -4.99 11.31
C ASN A 117 -3.95 -6.45 10.82
N THR A 118 -4.58 -7.33 11.59
CA THR A 118 -4.95 -8.68 11.12
C THR A 118 -5.99 -8.58 10.00
N LEU A 119 -6.84 -7.55 10.06
CA LEU A 119 -7.77 -7.22 8.99
C LEU A 119 -7.06 -6.72 7.73
N ASN A 120 -5.95 -6.00 7.80
CA ASN A 120 -5.17 -5.64 6.60
C ASN A 120 -4.59 -6.87 5.88
N THR A 121 -4.16 -7.88 6.63
CA THR A 121 -3.59 -9.12 6.06
C THR A 121 -4.67 -10.05 5.49
N ILE A 122 -5.80 -10.20 6.20
CA ILE A 122 -6.94 -11.02 5.76
C ILE A 122 -7.70 -10.33 4.62
N ASN A 123 -7.86 -9.01 4.68
CA ASN A 123 -8.41 -8.22 3.57
C ASN A 123 -7.52 -8.34 2.34
N ALA A 124 -6.18 -8.34 2.45
CA ALA A 124 -5.29 -8.56 1.32
C ALA A 124 -5.49 -9.94 0.67
N ILE A 125 -5.65 -11.02 1.45
CA ILE A 125 -5.87 -12.37 0.90
C ILE A 125 -7.25 -12.53 0.25
N LEU A 126 -8.29 -11.92 0.81
CA LEU A 126 -9.66 -12.01 0.29
C LEU A 126 -9.93 -11.04 -0.87
N LEU A 127 -9.29 -9.86 -0.85
CA LEU A 127 -9.21 -8.92 -1.98
C LEU A 127 -8.59 -9.61 -3.19
N ARG A 128 -7.58 -10.49 -3.01
CA ARG A 128 -6.94 -11.24 -4.10
C ARG A 128 -7.99 -11.96 -4.95
N LYS A 129 -8.78 -12.90 -4.41
CA LYS A 129 -9.65 -13.75 -5.25
C LYS A 129 -10.74 -13.00 -6.05
N LEU A 130 -11.33 -11.95 -5.49
CA LEU A 130 -12.39 -11.19 -6.17
C LEU A 130 -11.87 -10.03 -7.02
N ALA A 131 -10.75 -9.40 -6.65
CA ALA A 131 -10.08 -8.45 -7.53
C ALA A 131 -9.55 -9.15 -8.78
N ILE A 132 -9.00 -10.36 -8.65
CA ILE A 132 -8.58 -11.20 -9.77
C ILE A 132 -9.75 -11.51 -10.71
N ASN A 133 -10.91 -11.93 -10.20
CA ASN A 133 -12.10 -12.17 -11.03
C ASN A 133 -12.60 -10.93 -11.79
N LYS A 134 -12.31 -9.73 -11.29
CA LYS A 134 -12.61 -8.47 -12.01
C LYS A 134 -11.51 -8.11 -13.00
N LEU A 135 -10.25 -8.38 -12.67
CA LEU A 135 -9.07 -8.12 -13.49
C LEU A 135 -8.97 -9.09 -14.67
N SER A 136 -9.30 -10.36 -14.48
CA SER A 136 -9.28 -11.43 -15.50
C SER A 136 -10.20 -11.20 -16.69
N LYS A 137 -11.05 -10.15 -16.63
CA LYS A 137 -11.87 -9.72 -17.76
C LYS A 137 -11.10 -8.92 -18.81
N TYR A 138 -9.90 -8.46 -18.50
CA TYR A 138 -9.12 -7.54 -19.33
C TYR A 138 -7.74 -8.13 -19.63
N ASP A 139 -7.18 -7.81 -20.79
CA ASP A 139 -5.76 -8.15 -21.04
C ASP A 139 -4.88 -7.20 -20.21
N MET A 140 -3.78 -7.72 -19.65
CA MET A 140 -2.93 -6.97 -18.75
C MET A 140 -1.45 -7.06 -19.15
N LEU A 141 -0.78 -5.90 -19.21
CA LEU A 141 0.68 -5.77 -19.26
C LEU A 141 1.13 -5.14 -17.94
N VAL A 142 2.05 -5.78 -17.24
CA VAL A 142 2.68 -5.24 -16.04
C VAL A 142 4.16 -5.07 -16.31
N GLY A 143 4.78 -4.05 -15.75
CA GLY A 143 6.23 -4.06 -15.69
C GLY A 143 6.81 -3.28 -14.54
N VAL A 144 8.08 -3.58 -14.32
CA VAL A 144 8.90 -3.08 -13.23
C VAL A 144 10.22 -2.61 -13.80
N THR A 145 10.91 -1.78 -13.03
CA THR A 145 12.26 -1.30 -13.28
C THR A 145 13.23 -2.02 -12.35
N ARG A 146 14.52 -1.99 -12.67
CA ARG A 146 15.56 -2.60 -11.83
C ARG A 146 15.70 -1.93 -10.44
N ALA A 147 15.46 -0.61 -10.37
CA ALA A 147 15.70 0.20 -9.18
C ALA A 147 14.43 0.98 -8.77
N GLU A 148 13.46 0.27 -8.19
CA GLU A 148 12.14 0.82 -7.84
C GLU A 148 12.16 1.71 -6.58
N ALA A 149 12.98 1.36 -5.59
CA ALA A 149 12.99 2.03 -4.29
C ALA A 149 14.02 3.17 -4.17
N TYR A 150 14.48 3.73 -5.29
CA TYR A 150 15.53 4.76 -5.32
C TYR A 150 15.19 5.99 -4.47
N PHE A 151 13.94 6.44 -4.50
CA PHE A 151 13.47 7.63 -3.76
C PHE A 151 13.46 7.47 -2.23
N VAL A 152 13.83 6.30 -1.70
CA VAL A 152 14.04 6.12 -0.25
C VAL A 152 15.37 6.74 0.19
N PHE A 153 16.33 6.91 -0.72
CA PHE A 153 17.65 7.45 -0.45
C PHE A 153 17.72 8.96 -0.69
N ASN A 154 18.56 9.65 0.08
CA ASN A 154 18.88 11.06 -0.15
C ASN A 154 20.07 11.18 -1.13
N SER A 155 20.41 12.41 -1.53
CA SER A 155 21.51 12.65 -2.47
C SER A 155 22.88 12.18 -1.98
N GLU A 156 23.15 12.27 -0.68
CA GLU A 156 24.43 11.83 -0.10
C GLU A 156 24.56 10.31 -0.10
N ASP A 157 23.48 9.60 0.22
CA ASP A 157 23.43 8.14 0.18
C ASP A 157 23.65 7.60 -1.21
N VAL A 158 23.05 8.27 -2.20
CA VAL A 158 23.20 7.90 -3.60
C VAL A 158 24.65 8.12 -4.02
N GLN A 159 25.28 9.22 -3.61
CA GLN A 159 26.63 9.52 -4.04
C GLN A 159 27.70 8.65 -3.36
N TYR A 160 27.59 8.46 -2.04
CA TYR A 160 28.64 7.85 -1.23
C TYR A 160 28.30 6.44 -0.72
N GLY A 161 27.06 5.98 -0.90
CA GLY A 161 26.56 4.75 -0.31
C GLY A 161 26.00 4.97 1.10
N ILE A 162 25.66 3.87 1.78
CA ILE A 162 25.11 3.92 3.14
C ILE A 162 25.88 2.98 4.07
N GLU A 163 25.90 3.35 5.36
CA GLU A 163 26.44 2.49 6.41
C GLU A 163 25.42 1.46 6.89
N ALA A 164 25.91 0.41 7.55
CA ALA A 164 25.09 -0.68 8.09
C ALA A 164 24.04 -0.20 9.11
N ASP A 165 24.35 0.83 9.90
CA ASP A 165 23.42 1.42 10.86
C ASP A 165 22.23 2.09 10.15
N ARG A 166 22.53 2.79 9.05
CA ARG A 166 21.52 3.44 8.23
C ARG A 166 20.64 2.44 7.50
N ARG A 167 21.23 1.39 6.92
CA ARG A 167 20.49 0.22 6.38
C ARG A 167 19.53 -0.35 7.43
N SER A 168 20.05 -0.65 8.62
CA SER A 168 19.26 -1.26 9.70
C SER A 168 18.09 -0.37 10.12
N LYS A 169 18.28 0.96 10.16
CA LYS A 169 17.21 1.91 10.47
C LYS A 169 16.13 1.93 9.39
N ILE A 170 16.51 1.96 8.12
CA ILE A 170 15.58 1.96 6.98
C ILE A 170 14.74 0.68 6.98
N LEU A 171 15.40 -0.48 7.04
CA LEU A 171 14.72 -1.78 7.03
C LEU A 171 13.83 -1.97 8.27
N LYS A 172 14.29 -1.56 9.45
CA LYS A 172 13.49 -1.61 10.68
C LYS A 172 12.24 -0.73 10.58
N ASN A 173 12.35 0.47 10.00
CA ASN A 173 11.20 1.34 9.79
C ASN A 173 10.22 0.73 8.77
N TYR A 174 10.74 0.14 7.69
CA TYR A 174 9.91 -0.55 6.69
C TYR A 174 9.13 -1.72 7.32
N VAL A 175 9.82 -2.58 8.07
CA VAL A 175 9.21 -3.75 8.71
C VAL A 175 8.15 -3.32 9.74
N LYS A 176 8.43 -2.30 10.54
CA LYS A 176 7.48 -1.75 11.52
C LYS A 176 6.24 -1.13 10.88
N SER A 177 6.39 -0.52 9.71
CA SER A 177 5.28 0.09 8.98
C SER A 177 4.40 -0.96 8.31
N THR A 178 5.01 -2.02 7.79
CA THR A 178 4.33 -3.02 6.96
C THR A 178 3.76 -4.19 7.77
N TYR A 179 4.47 -4.63 8.81
CA TYR A 179 4.12 -5.82 9.60
C TYR A 179 3.79 -5.47 11.05
N SER A 180 2.99 -6.32 11.69
CA SER A 180 2.59 -6.14 13.10
C SER A 180 3.19 -7.16 14.06
N TYR A 181 3.64 -8.29 13.55
CA TYR A 181 4.09 -9.44 14.35
C TYR A 181 5.45 -9.91 13.86
N HIS A 182 6.22 -10.55 14.76
CA HIS A 182 7.52 -11.18 14.46
C HIS A 182 8.51 -10.23 13.75
N LEU A 183 8.52 -8.97 14.17
CA LEU A 183 9.30 -7.92 13.50
C LEU A 183 10.80 -8.21 13.52
N ASN A 184 11.31 -8.83 14.59
CA ASN A 184 12.73 -9.11 14.74
C ASN A 184 13.16 -10.26 13.82
N GLU A 185 12.34 -11.31 13.75
CA GLU A 185 12.58 -12.49 12.93
C GLU A 185 12.49 -12.16 11.43
N ILE A 186 11.48 -11.36 11.05
CA ILE A 186 11.33 -10.87 9.68
C ILE A 186 12.54 -10.00 9.29
N LEU A 187 12.93 -9.06 10.16
CA LEU A 187 14.09 -8.20 9.88
C LEU A 187 15.38 -9.03 9.73
N ALA A 188 15.60 -10.01 10.60
CA ALA A 188 16.77 -10.90 10.52
C ALA A 188 16.78 -11.69 9.21
N THR A 189 15.61 -12.17 8.76
CA THR A 189 15.46 -12.90 7.50
C THR A 189 15.78 -12.00 6.30
N ILE A 190 15.28 -10.77 6.28
CA ILE A 190 15.56 -9.81 5.19
C ILE A 190 17.06 -9.49 5.12
N VAL A 191 17.68 -9.23 6.27
CA VAL A 191 19.12 -8.94 6.31
C VAL A 191 19.93 -10.15 5.85
N ASN A 192 19.51 -11.37 6.20
CA ASN A 192 20.18 -12.59 5.77
C ASN A 192 20.10 -12.82 4.26
N GLU A 193 18.92 -12.59 3.66
CA GLU A 193 18.68 -12.80 2.23
C GLU A 193 19.42 -11.78 1.36
N TYR A 194 19.35 -10.50 1.72
CA TYR A 194 19.92 -9.40 0.94
C TYR A 194 21.31 -8.97 1.42
N THR A 195 22.10 -9.87 2.01
CA THR A 195 23.52 -9.61 2.28
C THR A 195 24.34 -10.57 1.43
N ASP A 196 25.24 -10.04 0.60
CA ASP A 196 26.20 -10.87 -0.14
C ASP A 196 27.27 -11.41 0.82
N TRP A 197 27.08 -12.65 1.27
CA TRP A 197 27.98 -13.35 2.18
C TRP A 197 29.30 -13.79 1.52
N GLU A 198 29.40 -13.77 0.18
CA GLU A 198 30.65 -14.10 -0.52
C GLU A 198 31.69 -12.96 -0.38
N ARG A 199 31.23 -11.75 -0.04
CA ARG A 199 32.08 -10.57 0.14
C ARG A 199 32.29 -10.27 1.63
N PRO A 200 33.49 -10.51 2.19
CA PRO A 200 33.76 -10.28 3.61
C PRO A 200 33.84 -8.79 3.97
N ILE A 201 34.16 -7.92 3.00
CA ILE A 201 34.26 -6.48 3.19
C ILE A 201 33.05 -5.82 2.52
N GLN A 202 32.19 -5.23 3.36
CA GLN A 202 30.98 -4.56 2.93
C GLN A 202 31.27 -3.09 2.63
N HIS A 203 31.35 -2.74 1.34
CA HIS A 203 31.50 -1.35 0.90
C HIS A 203 30.16 -0.60 1.01
N PRO A 204 30.12 0.69 1.41
CA PRO A 204 28.86 1.44 1.57
C PRO A 204 27.95 1.43 0.34
N ILE A 205 28.53 1.39 -0.86
CA ILE A 205 27.79 1.27 -2.14
C ILE A 205 27.07 -0.07 -2.24
N ASN A 206 27.72 -1.19 -1.88
CA ASN A 206 27.09 -2.50 -1.91
C ASN A 206 25.93 -2.56 -0.92
N ILE A 207 26.14 -2.04 0.30
CA ILE A 207 25.08 -1.98 1.33
C ILE A 207 23.89 -1.16 0.83
N ARG A 208 24.14 -0.05 0.11
CA ARG A 208 23.10 0.76 -0.53
C ARG A 208 22.33 -0.04 -1.57
N ASP A 209 23.03 -0.71 -2.47
CA ASP A 209 22.43 -1.45 -3.58
C ASP A 209 21.64 -2.67 -3.10
N GLU A 210 22.16 -3.42 -2.12
CA GLU A 210 21.45 -4.49 -1.41
C GLU A 210 20.16 -3.98 -0.74
N THR A 211 20.24 -2.83 -0.07
CA THR A 211 19.08 -2.22 0.59
C THR A 211 18.05 -1.72 -0.43
N LEU A 212 18.52 -1.17 -1.56
CA LEU A 212 17.69 -0.75 -2.67
C LEU A 212 16.95 -1.94 -3.27
N GLU A 213 17.63 -3.06 -3.49
CA GLU A 213 17.05 -4.30 -4.00
C GLU A 213 15.98 -4.85 -3.06
N ALA A 214 16.30 -4.98 -1.76
CA ALA A 214 15.37 -5.46 -0.74
C ALA A 214 14.06 -4.65 -0.68
N LEU A 215 14.16 -3.32 -0.77
CA LEU A 215 13.00 -2.44 -0.75
C LEU A 215 12.25 -2.43 -2.08
N SER A 216 12.97 -2.51 -3.21
CA SER A 216 12.37 -2.56 -4.55
C SER A 216 11.50 -3.79 -4.69
N ASP A 217 12.02 -4.94 -4.23
CA ASP A 217 11.32 -6.20 -4.24
C ASP A 217 10.09 -6.17 -3.37
N ALA A 218 10.25 -5.79 -2.10
CA ALA A 218 9.16 -5.84 -1.15
C ALA A 218 8.03 -4.84 -1.46
N ARG A 219 8.36 -3.66 -2.01
CA ARG A 219 7.35 -2.60 -2.27
C ARG A 219 6.68 -2.69 -3.62
N ILE A 220 7.40 -3.11 -4.66
CA ILE A 220 6.93 -3.01 -6.05
C ILE A 220 7.02 -4.36 -6.76
N VAL A 221 8.19 -5.01 -6.82
CA VAL A 221 8.37 -6.19 -7.68
C VAL A 221 7.52 -7.36 -7.20
N ALA A 222 7.63 -7.75 -5.93
CA ALA A 222 6.87 -8.86 -5.38
C ALA A 222 5.34 -8.67 -5.53
N PRO A 223 4.72 -7.53 -5.16
CA PRO A 223 3.29 -7.35 -5.39
C PRO A 223 2.90 -7.24 -6.87
N ALA A 224 3.76 -6.68 -7.74
CA ALA A 224 3.51 -6.64 -9.18
C ALA A 224 3.52 -8.04 -9.80
N VAL A 225 4.54 -8.84 -9.51
CA VAL A 225 4.65 -10.24 -9.95
C VAL A 225 3.48 -11.05 -9.40
N GLN A 226 3.16 -10.91 -8.11
CA GLN A 226 1.99 -11.56 -7.52
C GLN A 226 0.69 -11.18 -8.26
N THR A 227 0.56 -9.93 -8.71
CA THR A 227 -0.62 -9.50 -9.49
C THR A 227 -0.69 -10.21 -10.84
N VAL A 228 0.45 -10.34 -11.53
CA VAL A 228 0.55 -11.07 -12.80
C VAL A 228 0.27 -12.55 -12.61
N ASP A 229 0.87 -13.20 -11.62
CA ASP A 229 0.68 -14.63 -11.33
C ASP A 229 -0.81 -14.93 -11.11
N LEU A 230 -1.43 -14.13 -10.25
CA LEU A 230 -2.84 -14.25 -9.93
C LEU A 230 -3.74 -13.99 -11.14
N HIS A 231 -3.42 -13.01 -11.98
CA HIS A 231 -4.16 -12.75 -13.22
C HIS A 231 -3.97 -13.87 -14.26
N SER A 232 -2.76 -14.40 -14.40
CA SER A 232 -2.41 -15.44 -15.37
C SER A 232 -3.06 -16.79 -15.08
N ALA A 233 -3.41 -17.05 -13.81
CA ALA A 233 -4.13 -18.24 -13.39
C ALA A 233 -5.55 -18.30 -13.98
N ASP A 234 -6.22 -17.14 -14.13
CA ASP A 234 -7.59 -17.05 -14.62
C ASP A 234 -7.68 -16.55 -16.09
N HIS A 235 -6.71 -15.76 -16.56
CA HIS A 235 -6.71 -15.17 -17.91
C HIS A 235 -5.36 -15.30 -18.62
N ARG A 236 -5.38 -15.84 -19.85
CA ARG A 236 -4.15 -16.21 -20.58
C ARG A 236 -3.31 -15.01 -21.04
N ASN A 237 -3.94 -13.87 -21.30
CA ASN A 237 -3.25 -12.69 -21.85
C ASN A 237 -2.66 -11.82 -20.73
N SER A 238 -1.55 -12.31 -20.17
CA SER A 238 -0.77 -11.64 -19.14
C SER A 238 0.66 -11.46 -19.60
N PHE A 239 1.14 -10.22 -19.65
CA PHE A 239 2.50 -9.90 -20.09
C PHE A 239 3.25 -9.20 -18.98
N LEU A 240 4.52 -9.58 -18.77
CA LEU A 240 5.44 -8.96 -17.82
C LEU A 240 6.64 -8.39 -18.56
N TYR A 241 7.09 -7.19 -18.22
CA TYR A 241 8.36 -6.64 -18.68
C TYR A 241 9.22 -6.13 -17.53
N VAL A 242 10.54 -6.18 -17.73
CA VAL A 242 11.53 -5.55 -16.86
C VAL A 242 12.25 -4.49 -17.67
N PHE A 243 12.20 -3.25 -17.20
CA PHE A 243 12.83 -2.11 -17.85
C PHE A 243 14.19 -1.82 -17.21
N ASP A 244 15.25 -2.05 -17.98
CA ASP A 244 16.66 -1.95 -17.52
C ASP A 244 17.42 -0.79 -18.19
N TYR A 245 16.75 0.02 -19.02
CA TYR A 245 17.42 1.10 -19.72
C TYR A 245 17.52 2.37 -18.86
N GLN A 246 18.75 2.83 -18.62
CA GLN A 246 19.03 4.08 -17.92
C GLN A 246 19.56 5.14 -18.90
N THR A 247 18.90 6.30 -18.93
CA THR A 247 19.30 7.42 -19.77
C THR A 247 20.64 8.00 -19.33
N LYS A 248 21.52 8.36 -20.29
CA LYS A 248 22.84 8.97 -20.02
C LYS A 248 22.78 10.25 -19.16
N PHE A 249 21.69 11.00 -19.27
CA PHE A 249 21.45 12.24 -18.53
C PHE A 249 20.38 12.04 -17.44
N GLY A 250 20.23 10.82 -16.93
CA GLY A 250 19.32 10.54 -15.84
C GLY A 250 19.88 11.00 -14.50
N ASP A 251 19.00 11.24 -13.54
CA ASP A 251 19.36 11.55 -12.14
C ASP A 251 19.99 10.35 -11.39
N PHE A 252 20.26 9.27 -12.12
CA PHE A 252 20.76 8.00 -11.63
C PHE A 252 22.22 7.84 -12.10
N PRO A 253 23.19 7.58 -11.20
CA PRO A 253 24.55 7.23 -11.60
C PRO A 253 24.55 5.89 -12.36
N GLN A 254 25.26 5.82 -13.48
CA GLN A 254 25.49 4.59 -14.25
C GLN A 254 26.62 3.75 -13.65
#